data_AF-A0A7W0TEP5-F1
#
_entry.id   AF-A0A7W0TEP5-F1
#
_cell.length_a   1.000
_cell.length_b   1.000
_cell.length_c   1.000
_cell.angle_alpha   90.00
_cell.angle_beta   90.00
_cell.angle_gamma   90.00
#
_symmetry.space_group_name_H-M   'P 1'
#
loop_
_entity.id
_entity.type
_entity.pdbx_description
1 polymer ?
#
loop_
_entity_poly.entity_id
_entity_poly.type
_entity_poly.pdbx_seq_one_letter_code
_entity_poly.pdbx_strand_id
1 'polypeptide(L)'
;TVSWRNADVTTHTVTGDEDEFDSGFVRPGGTFTARFTEQGTFVYHCTIHRFMQGAVRVFQVVLRGPLEPLPAGRRTMLEGIAPTGTTEVVLERVLPGPRVVVGRATPGVDGVFTFRVRAPEPRRYRVRTASASSPIVRVRVAPRVSIVRRGNGIDVSARPARAGSRVALQVYDRERFDFVTVARGRLNASSRVTIPYAPEGRAHVRAVVRGRQGWSDGFSRAIVVRPG
;
A
#
# COMPACT_ATOMS: atom_id res chain seq x y z
N THR A 1 19.92 12.14 -5.22
CA THR A 1 19.61 12.63 -6.58
C THR A 1 18.31 12.01 -7.05
N VAL A 2 17.45 12.81 -7.69
CA VAL A 2 16.19 12.36 -8.31
C VAL A 2 16.28 12.61 -9.82
N SER A 3 15.80 11.65 -10.61
CA SER A 3 15.76 11.72 -12.06
C SER A 3 14.31 11.65 -12.53
N TRP A 4 13.90 12.62 -13.34
CA TRP A 4 12.62 12.64 -14.04
C TRP A 4 12.85 12.28 -15.50
N ARG A 5 12.05 11.37 -16.03
CA ARG A 5 12.05 11.02 -17.45
C ARG A 5 10.69 11.36 -18.04
N ASN A 6 10.69 12.09 -19.15
CA ASN A 6 9.48 12.31 -19.91
C ASN A 6 9.19 11.05 -20.76
N ALA A 7 8.21 10.26 -20.33
CA ALA A 7 7.73 9.08 -21.04
C ALA A 7 6.47 9.36 -21.89
N ASP A 8 6.08 10.64 -22.01
CA ASP A 8 4.97 11.12 -22.84
C ASP A 8 5.49 11.53 -24.23
N VAL A 9 4.55 11.77 -25.15
CA VAL A 9 4.76 12.42 -26.45
C VAL A 9 4.71 13.95 -26.36
N THR A 10 4.26 14.50 -25.22
CA THR A 10 4.16 15.94 -24.96
C THR A 10 5.41 16.45 -24.24
N THR A 11 5.83 17.70 -24.46
CA THR A 11 6.95 18.32 -23.71
C THR A 11 6.49 18.72 -22.31
N HIS A 12 7.34 18.50 -21.30
CA HIS A 12 7.06 18.88 -19.91
C HIS A 12 8.23 19.68 -19.29
N THR A 13 8.01 20.22 -18.09
CA THR A 13 9.05 20.80 -17.23
C THR A 13 8.89 20.26 -15.81
N VAL A 14 9.93 20.42 -15.01
CA VAL A 14 9.98 20.18 -13.56
C VAL A 14 10.61 21.44 -12.97
N THR A 15 9.76 22.35 -12.49
CA THR A 15 10.18 23.67 -12.01
C THR A 15 9.78 23.80 -10.54
N GLY A 16 10.76 24.00 -9.66
CA GLY A 16 10.54 24.20 -8.23
C GLY A 16 9.79 25.52 -7.98
N ASP A 17 8.85 25.51 -7.03
CA ASP A 17 8.00 26.66 -6.74
C ASP A 17 8.77 27.81 -6.07
N GLU A 18 9.93 27.51 -5.49
CA GLU A 18 10.85 28.49 -4.85
C GLU A 18 12.12 28.71 -5.69
N ASP A 19 12.07 28.46 -7.00
CA ASP A 19 13.18 28.61 -7.96
C ASP A 19 14.44 27.79 -7.61
N GLU A 20 14.29 26.75 -6.79
CA GLU A 20 15.36 25.89 -6.29
C GLU A 20 15.88 24.87 -7.33
N PHE A 21 15.09 24.60 -8.38
CA PHE A 21 15.54 23.94 -9.60
C PHE A 21 14.61 24.25 -10.77
N ASP A 22 15.15 24.21 -11.98
CA ASP A 22 14.37 24.25 -13.22
C ASP A 22 14.97 23.30 -14.24
N SER A 23 14.14 22.40 -14.78
CA SER A 23 14.55 21.50 -15.84
C SER A 23 14.65 22.15 -17.22
N GLY A 24 14.03 23.31 -17.40
CA GLY A 24 13.63 23.77 -18.73
C GLY A 24 12.73 22.75 -19.43
N PHE A 25 12.72 22.75 -20.76
CA PHE A 25 11.91 21.79 -21.53
C PHE A 25 12.52 20.39 -21.55
N VAL A 26 11.82 19.45 -20.92
CA VAL A 26 12.07 18.02 -21.05
C VAL A 26 11.21 17.50 -22.21
N ARG A 27 11.80 17.42 -23.40
CA ARG A 27 11.16 16.84 -24.60
C ARG A 27 10.83 15.35 -24.42
N PRO A 28 9.94 14.77 -25.26
CA PRO A 28 9.64 13.33 -25.24
C PRO A 28 10.91 12.47 -25.20
N GLY A 29 10.95 11.50 -24.29
CA GLY A 29 12.11 10.64 -24.04
C GLY A 29 13.25 11.27 -23.25
N GLY A 30 13.23 12.59 -23.04
CA GLY A 30 14.26 13.35 -22.32
C GLY A 30 14.27 13.05 -20.82
N THR A 31 15.40 13.40 -20.18
CA THR A 31 15.62 13.20 -18.74
C THR A 31 16.16 14.48 -18.11
N PHE A 32 15.65 14.82 -16.92
CA PHE A 32 16.19 15.86 -16.05
C PHE A 32 16.60 15.25 -14.71
N THR A 33 17.65 15.77 -14.09
CA THR A 33 18.15 15.27 -12.80
C THR A 33 18.47 16.44 -11.86
N ALA A 34 18.01 16.34 -10.62
CA ALA A 34 18.31 17.31 -9.56
C ALA A 34 18.85 16.61 -8.30
N ARG A 35 19.78 17.27 -7.61
CA ARG A 35 20.35 16.80 -6.34
C ARG A 35 19.77 17.61 -5.19
N PHE A 36 19.23 16.92 -4.19
CA PHE A 36 18.75 17.51 -2.95
C PHE A 36 19.66 17.08 -1.82
N THR A 37 20.30 18.04 -1.16
CA THR A 37 21.24 17.81 -0.05
C THR A 37 20.65 18.23 1.30
N GLU A 38 19.61 19.05 1.29
CA GLU A 38 18.97 19.56 2.49
C GLU A 38 17.67 18.83 2.78
N GLN A 39 17.37 18.64 4.07
CA GLN A 39 16.08 18.15 4.50
C GLN A 39 15.02 19.21 4.21
N GLY A 40 13.96 18.83 3.52
CA GLY A 40 12.93 19.78 3.11
C GLY A 40 11.81 19.13 2.33
N THR A 41 10.82 19.94 1.98
CA THR A 41 9.79 19.62 0.98
C THR A 41 9.93 20.62 -0.14
N PHE A 42 10.23 20.11 -1.33
CA PHE A 42 10.48 20.86 -2.54
C PHE A 42 9.29 20.63 -3.48
N VAL A 43 8.38 21.60 -3.54
CA VAL A 43 7.17 21.53 -4.38
C VAL A 43 7.55 21.99 -5.78
N TYR A 44 7.02 21.31 -6.80
CA TYR A 44 7.30 21.64 -8.18
C TYR A 44 6.06 21.51 -9.05
N HIS A 45 6.10 22.19 -10.19
CA HIS A 45 5.06 22.16 -11.19
C HIS A 45 5.62 22.05 -12.61
N CYS A 46 4.75 21.74 -13.56
CA CYS A 46 5.03 21.94 -14.98
C CYS A 46 4.54 23.32 -15.41
N THR A 47 5.41 24.14 -15.99
CA THR A 47 5.08 25.49 -16.45
C THR A 47 4.14 25.49 -17.67
N ILE A 48 4.10 24.39 -18.42
CA ILE A 48 3.21 24.21 -19.59
C ILE A 48 1.81 23.75 -19.15
N HIS A 49 1.73 22.84 -18.17
CA HIS A 49 0.48 22.18 -17.77
C HIS A 49 0.15 22.46 -16.30
N ARG A 50 -0.72 23.45 -16.06
CA ARG A 50 -1.03 23.95 -14.70
C ARG A 50 -1.55 22.91 -13.72
N PHE A 51 -2.11 21.80 -14.22
CA PHE A 51 -2.62 20.71 -13.38
C PHE A 51 -1.52 19.74 -12.90
N MET A 52 -0.31 19.82 -13.47
CA MET A 52 0.80 18.95 -13.09
C MET A 52 1.59 19.58 -11.95
N GLN A 53 1.43 18.99 -10.76
CA GLN A 53 2.13 19.38 -9.54
C GLN A 53 2.71 18.14 -8.87
N GLY A 54 3.81 18.31 -8.16
CA GLY A 54 4.47 17.26 -7.39
C GLY A 54 5.29 17.82 -6.24
N ALA A 55 5.84 16.93 -5.43
CA ALA A 55 6.76 17.33 -4.36
C ALA A 55 7.85 16.27 -4.15
N VAL A 56 9.08 16.71 -3.89
CA VAL A 56 10.18 15.90 -3.39
C VAL A 56 10.31 16.16 -1.89
N ARG A 57 10.25 15.10 -1.08
CA ARG A 57 10.43 15.18 0.37
C ARG A 57 11.71 14.49 0.78
N VAL A 58 12.62 15.24 1.36
CA VAL A 58 13.93 14.75 1.79
C VAL A 58 13.92 14.57 3.30
N PHE A 59 14.36 13.39 3.74
CA PHE A 59 14.50 13.06 5.16
C PHE A 59 15.92 12.58 5.41
N GLN A 60 16.45 12.89 6.59
CA GLN A 60 17.75 12.36 7.01
C GLN A 60 17.75 10.83 7.12
N VAL A 61 16.63 10.24 7.56
CA VAL A 61 16.43 8.79 7.58
C VAL A 61 15.06 8.45 7.00
N VAL A 62 15.02 7.44 6.14
CA VAL A 62 13.80 6.94 5.52
C VAL A 62 13.56 5.49 5.87
N LEU A 63 12.28 5.13 5.99
CA LEU A 63 11.82 3.75 6.08
C LEU A 63 10.76 3.55 5.01
N ARG A 64 10.81 2.39 4.36
CA ARG A 64 9.89 1.95 3.34
C ARG A 64 9.33 0.60 3.78
N GLY A 65 8.04 0.43 3.56
CA GLY A 65 7.35 -0.83 3.77
C GLY A 65 6.81 -1.37 2.45
N PRO A 66 6.12 -2.52 2.49
CA PRO A 66 5.48 -3.05 1.31
C PRO A 66 4.45 -2.06 0.77
N LEU A 67 4.47 -1.86 -0.55
CA LEU A 67 3.50 -1.01 -1.24
C LEU A 67 2.11 -1.64 -1.15
N GLU A 68 2.00 -2.96 -1.38
CA GLU A 68 0.73 -3.67 -1.33
C GLU A 68 0.36 -4.17 0.07
N PRO A 69 -0.95 -4.29 0.39
CA PRO A 69 -1.39 -4.94 1.61
C PRO A 69 -0.86 -6.37 1.73
N LEU A 70 -0.32 -6.70 2.90
CA LEU A 70 0.13 -8.05 3.19
C LEU A 70 -1.04 -8.95 3.59
N PRO A 71 -1.05 -10.23 3.21
CA PRO A 71 -1.89 -11.22 3.86
C PRO A 71 -1.57 -11.25 5.37
N ALA A 72 -2.62 -11.30 6.19
CA ALA A 72 -2.48 -11.34 7.63
C ALA A 72 -1.52 -12.43 8.13
N GLY A 73 -0.61 -12.03 9.01
CA GLY A 73 0.36 -12.93 9.64
C GLY A 73 1.60 -13.22 8.79
N ARG A 74 1.67 -12.71 7.55
CA ARG A 74 2.87 -12.79 6.72
C ARG A 74 4.01 -11.95 7.31
N ARG A 75 5.24 -12.38 7.06
CA ARG A 75 6.45 -11.59 7.29
C ARG A 75 6.73 -10.70 6.06
N THR A 76 7.29 -9.52 6.30
CA THR A 76 7.80 -8.62 5.25
C THR A 76 9.13 -8.01 5.71
N MET A 77 9.88 -7.50 4.76
CA MET A 77 10.97 -6.57 5.04
C MET A 77 10.42 -5.14 5.12
N LEU A 78 10.97 -4.37 6.04
CA LEU A 78 11.01 -2.92 5.99
C LEU A 78 12.43 -2.53 5.66
N GLU A 79 12.60 -1.62 4.73
CA GLU A 79 13.90 -1.23 4.18
C GLU A 79 14.09 0.26 4.40
N GLY A 80 15.30 0.68 4.68
CA GLY A 80 15.57 2.09 4.91
C GLY A 80 16.98 2.48 4.58
N ILE A 81 17.18 3.79 4.56
CA ILE A 81 18.46 4.44 4.31
C ILE A 81 18.63 5.50 5.40
N ALA A 82 19.77 5.46 6.06
CA ALA A 82 20.23 6.44 7.04
C ALA A 82 21.51 7.13 6.51
N PRO A 83 21.95 8.23 7.12
CA PRO A 83 23.23 8.84 6.76
C PRO A 83 24.39 7.84 6.94
N THR A 84 25.37 7.86 6.04
CA THR A 84 26.57 7.02 6.15
C THR A 84 27.29 7.28 7.48
N GLY A 85 27.80 6.23 8.13
CA GLY A 85 28.40 6.32 9.46
C GLY A 85 27.39 6.30 10.63
N THR A 86 26.08 6.19 10.35
CA THR A 86 25.09 5.90 11.39
C THR A 86 25.42 4.57 12.06
N THR A 87 25.63 4.57 13.38
CA THR A 87 26.01 3.38 14.15
C THR A 87 24.80 2.55 14.60
N GLU A 88 23.64 3.19 14.72
CA GLU A 88 22.40 2.53 15.15
C GLU A 88 21.15 3.14 14.52
N VAL A 89 20.26 2.25 14.08
CA VAL A 89 18.86 2.54 13.79
C VAL A 89 17.95 1.71 14.69
N VAL A 90 16.92 2.36 15.26
CA VAL A 90 15.93 1.74 16.14
C VAL A 90 14.58 1.70 15.44
N LEU A 91 14.04 0.51 15.21
CA LEU A 91 12.69 0.34 14.69
C LEU A 91 11.68 0.40 15.85
N GLU A 92 10.74 1.32 15.74
CA GLU A 92 9.68 1.54 16.73
C GLU A 92 8.31 1.22 16.12
N ARG A 93 7.49 0.50 16.86
CA ARG A 93 6.05 0.38 16.60
C ARG A 93 5.32 1.56 17.24
N VAL A 94 4.54 2.28 16.43
CA VAL A 94 3.78 3.45 16.85
C VAL A 94 2.35 3.02 17.21
N LEU A 95 2.00 3.13 18.49
CA LEU A 95 0.67 2.86 19.04
C LEU A 95 0.03 4.18 19.51
N PRO A 96 -1.30 4.23 19.74
CA PRO A 96 -1.88 5.22 20.63
C PRO A 96 -1.30 4.94 22.03
N GLY A 97 -0.31 5.74 22.48
CA GLY A 97 0.38 5.53 23.74
C GLY A 97 1.89 5.26 23.59
N PRO A 98 2.50 4.43 24.46
CA PRO A 98 3.95 4.29 24.53
C PRO A 98 4.53 3.67 23.26
N ARG A 99 5.69 4.18 22.86
CA ARG A 99 6.46 3.64 21.74
C ARG A 99 7.06 2.31 22.16
N VAL A 100 6.96 1.31 21.29
CA VAL A 100 7.52 -0.01 21.54
C VAL A 100 8.68 -0.23 20.58
N VAL A 101 9.90 -0.38 21.11
CA VAL A 101 11.06 -0.81 20.32
C VAL A 101 10.82 -2.24 19.89
N VAL A 102 10.93 -2.49 18.58
CA VAL A 102 10.70 -3.83 17.98
C VAL A 102 11.94 -4.37 17.28
N GLY A 103 13.00 -3.58 17.16
CA GLY A 103 14.26 -3.99 16.59
C GLY A 103 15.31 -2.89 16.64
N ARG A 104 16.58 -3.30 16.57
CA ARG A 104 17.75 -2.45 16.39
C ARG A 104 18.60 -3.05 15.29
N ALA A 105 19.27 -2.21 14.51
CA ALA A 105 20.22 -2.64 13.50
C ALA A 105 21.32 -1.59 13.34
N THR A 106 22.48 -2.02 12.87
CA THR A 106 23.53 -1.14 12.39
C THR A 106 23.42 -1.08 10.86
N PRO A 107 23.21 0.10 10.27
CA PRO A 107 23.22 0.27 8.82
C PRO A 107 24.54 -0.17 8.19
N GLY A 108 24.49 -0.59 6.94
CA GLY A 108 25.68 -0.85 6.13
C GLY A 108 26.50 0.41 5.88
N VAL A 109 27.67 0.25 5.26
CA VAL A 109 28.56 1.38 4.89
C VAL A 109 27.89 2.39 3.95
N ASP A 110 26.93 1.92 3.15
CA ASP A 110 26.07 2.69 2.26
C ASP A 110 24.86 3.32 2.96
N GLY A 111 24.74 3.13 4.28
CA GLY A 111 23.61 3.60 5.09
C GLY A 111 22.35 2.75 4.95
N VAL A 112 22.36 1.67 4.18
CA VAL A 112 21.19 0.81 3.96
C VAL A 112 20.98 -0.11 5.16
N PHE A 113 19.72 -0.31 5.56
CA PHE A 113 19.35 -1.26 6.60
C PHE A 113 18.02 -1.93 6.30
N THR A 114 17.79 -3.09 6.92
CA THR A 114 16.53 -3.83 6.79
C THR A 114 16.04 -4.35 8.14
N PHE A 115 14.72 -4.48 8.27
CA PHE A 115 14.07 -5.12 9.40
C PHE A 115 13.05 -6.13 8.92
N ARG A 116 13.14 -7.36 9.41
CA ARG A 116 12.11 -8.37 9.16
C ARG A 116 11.03 -8.30 10.21
N VAL A 117 9.80 -7.98 9.81
CA VAL A 117 8.65 -7.84 10.72
C VAL A 117 7.53 -8.81 10.35
N ARG A 118 6.79 -9.30 11.35
CA ARG A 118 5.53 -10.03 11.16
C ARG A 118 4.36 -9.08 11.40
N ALA A 119 3.43 -9.02 10.45
CA ALA A 119 2.25 -8.17 10.54
C ALA A 119 0.97 -9.02 10.64
N PRO A 120 0.60 -9.50 11.85
CA PRO A 120 -0.69 -10.19 12.05
C PRO A 120 -1.90 -9.25 11.85
N GLU A 121 -1.66 -7.94 11.94
CA GLU A 121 -2.64 -6.87 11.82
C GLU A 121 -1.97 -5.59 11.28
N PRO A 122 -2.75 -4.60 10.81
CA PRO A 122 -2.25 -3.31 10.38
C PRO A 122 -1.42 -2.65 11.47
N ARG A 123 -0.22 -2.20 11.12
CA ARG A 123 0.73 -1.61 12.07
C ARG A 123 1.38 -0.36 11.51
N ARG A 124 1.78 0.52 12.41
CA ARG A 124 2.53 1.74 12.12
C ARG A 124 3.93 1.58 12.66
N TYR A 125 4.93 1.89 11.84
CA TYR A 125 6.33 1.82 12.20
C TYR A 125 7.03 3.13 11.89
N ARG A 126 8.08 3.44 12.63
CA ARG A 126 9.08 4.43 12.24
C ARG A 126 10.46 3.93 12.63
N VAL A 127 11.49 4.47 12.01
CA VAL A 127 12.87 4.29 12.44
C VAL A 127 13.38 5.59 13.07
N ARG A 128 14.26 5.45 14.06
CA ARG A 128 14.93 6.55 14.74
C ARG A 128 16.45 6.31 14.75
N THR A 129 17.23 7.36 14.55
CA THR A 129 18.68 7.43 14.79
C THR A 129 18.97 8.31 16.01
N ALA A 130 20.24 8.58 16.30
CA ALA A 130 20.60 9.57 17.33
C ALA A 130 20.07 10.98 16.99
N SER A 131 20.11 11.36 15.72
CA SER A 131 19.83 12.74 15.25
C SER A 131 18.48 12.91 14.55
N ALA A 132 17.83 11.82 14.13
CA ALA A 132 16.69 11.91 13.22
C ALA A 132 15.62 10.85 13.48
N SER A 133 14.44 11.06 12.89
CA SER A 133 13.40 10.05 12.82
C SER A 133 12.71 10.07 11.46
N SER A 134 12.35 8.90 10.96
CA SER A 134 11.64 8.79 9.69
C SER A 134 10.19 9.23 9.82
N PRO A 135 9.51 9.49 8.68
CA PRO A 135 8.06 9.41 8.59
C PRO A 135 7.53 8.06 9.08
N ILE A 136 6.25 8.05 9.44
CA ILE A 136 5.56 6.83 9.84
C ILE A 136 5.18 6.02 8.60
N VAL A 137 5.65 4.77 8.55
CA VAL A 137 5.27 3.77 7.56
C VAL A 137 4.07 2.98 8.07
N ARG A 138 3.02 2.90 7.27
CA ARG A 138 1.86 2.03 7.52
C ARG A 138 2.07 0.70 6.81
N VAL A 139 2.23 -0.37 7.57
CA VAL A 139 2.16 -1.73 7.03
C VAL A 139 0.69 -2.12 6.93
N ARG A 140 0.18 -2.07 5.70
CA ARG A 140 -1.20 -2.45 5.38
C ARG A 140 -1.34 -3.96 5.43
N VAL A 141 -2.46 -4.43 5.96
CA VAL A 141 -2.75 -5.86 6.09
C VAL A 141 -4.17 -6.15 5.64
N ALA A 142 -4.35 -7.17 4.82
CA ALA A 142 -5.63 -7.68 4.34
C ALA A 142 -5.97 -9.01 5.02
N PRO A 143 -7.25 -9.26 5.36
CA PRO A 143 -7.65 -10.58 5.83
C PRO A 143 -7.61 -11.57 4.67
N ARG A 144 -7.35 -12.84 4.99
CA ARG A 144 -7.56 -13.93 4.04
C ARG A 144 -9.05 -14.20 3.94
N VAL A 145 -9.61 -14.10 2.73
CA VAL A 145 -11.02 -14.37 2.47
C VAL A 145 -11.15 -15.69 1.73
N SER A 146 -12.09 -16.52 2.17
CA SER A 146 -12.41 -17.81 1.55
C SER A 146 -13.89 -17.83 1.20
N ILE A 147 -14.21 -18.40 0.04
CA ILE A 147 -15.58 -18.66 -0.39
C ILE A 147 -15.79 -20.12 -0.72
N VAL A 148 -16.98 -20.64 -0.41
CA VAL A 148 -17.40 -22.01 -0.72
C VAL A 148 -18.86 -21.97 -1.14
N ARG A 149 -19.24 -22.72 -2.19
CA ARG A 149 -20.65 -22.88 -2.56
C ARG A 149 -21.34 -23.82 -1.56
N ARG A 150 -22.51 -23.43 -1.05
CA ARG A 150 -23.39 -24.27 -0.24
C ARG A 150 -24.83 -24.14 -0.75
N GLY A 151 -25.33 -25.18 -1.41
CA GLY A 151 -26.63 -25.13 -2.11
C GLY A 151 -26.70 -23.94 -3.07
N ASN A 152 -27.71 -23.10 -2.88
CA ASN A 152 -27.95 -21.87 -3.65
C ASN A 152 -27.31 -20.63 -3.04
N GLY A 153 -26.33 -20.79 -2.15
CA GLY A 153 -25.61 -19.70 -1.51
C GLY A 153 -24.09 -19.83 -1.62
N ILE A 154 -23.41 -18.71 -1.41
CA ILE A 154 -21.96 -18.63 -1.24
C ILE A 154 -21.65 -18.31 0.21
N ASP A 155 -21.03 -19.27 0.89
CA ASP A 155 -20.45 -19.08 2.21
C ASP A 155 -19.16 -18.29 2.09
N VAL A 156 -19.12 -17.11 2.69
CA VAL A 156 -17.95 -16.25 2.77
C VAL A 156 -17.42 -16.25 4.20
N SER A 157 -16.10 -16.38 4.35
CA SER A 157 -15.42 -16.27 5.65
C SER A 157 -14.13 -15.45 5.53
N ALA A 158 -13.73 -14.82 6.63
CA ALA A 158 -12.48 -14.04 6.70
C ALA A 158 -11.63 -14.46 7.90
N ARG A 159 -10.31 -14.47 7.72
CA ARG A 159 -9.32 -14.72 8.78
C ARG A 159 -8.20 -13.68 8.74
N PRO A 160 -7.78 -13.08 9.88
CA PRO A 160 -8.40 -13.19 11.21
C PRO A 160 -9.83 -12.64 11.21
N ALA A 161 -10.58 -12.86 12.30
CA ALA A 161 -12.00 -12.52 12.37
C ALA A 161 -12.26 -11.04 12.05
N ARG A 162 -13.24 -10.79 11.18
CA ARG A 162 -13.66 -9.46 10.71
C ARG A 162 -15.17 -9.24 10.92
N ALA A 163 -15.67 -9.63 12.09
CA ALA A 163 -17.07 -9.49 12.45
C ALA A 163 -17.62 -8.08 12.15
N GLY A 164 -18.84 -8.03 11.62
CA GLY A 164 -19.51 -6.80 11.21
C GLY A 164 -18.96 -6.16 9.93
N SER A 165 -17.94 -6.70 9.28
CA SER A 165 -17.43 -6.17 8.01
C SER A 165 -18.40 -6.44 6.87
N ARG A 166 -18.54 -5.46 5.97
CA ARG A 166 -19.38 -5.57 4.77
C ARG A 166 -18.71 -6.52 3.78
N VAL A 167 -19.52 -7.33 3.10
CA VAL A 167 -19.10 -8.27 2.07
C VAL A 167 -19.78 -7.89 0.77
N ALA A 168 -19.01 -7.83 -0.31
CA ALA A 168 -19.53 -7.77 -1.68
C ALA A 168 -19.25 -9.11 -2.36
N LEU A 169 -20.29 -9.76 -2.87
CA LEU A 169 -20.16 -10.87 -3.80
C LEU A 169 -20.06 -10.28 -5.20
N GLN A 170 -19.01 -10.64 -5.92
CA GLN A 170 -18.72 -10.10 -7.23
C GLN A 170 -18.64 -11.20 -8.28
N VAL A 171 -19.10 -10.89 -9.48
CA VAL A 171 -19.05 -11.77 -10.65
C VAL A 171 -18.20 -11.09 -11.72
N TYR A 172 -17.35 -11.87 -12.39
CA TYR A 172 -16.59 -11.35 -13.52
C TYR A 172 -17.52 -11.09 -14.70
N ASP A 173 -17.55 -9.84 -15.14
CA ASP A 173 -18.25 -9.35 -16.31
C ASP A 173 -17.25 -9.27 -17.47
N ARG A 174 -17.56 -9.97 -18.56
CA ARG A 174 -16.69 -10.07 -19.73
C ARG A 174 -16.72 -8.84 -20.62
N GLU A 175 -17.81 -8.07 -20.61
CA GLU A 175 -17.95 -6.87 -21.41
C GLU A 175 -17.21 -5.70 -20.77
N ARG A 176 -17.23 -5.65 -19.43
CA ARG A 176 -16.53 -4.62 -18.64
C ARG A 176 -15.10 -4.99 -18.29
N PHE A 177 -14.69 -6.24 -18.57
CA PHE A 177 -13.41 -6.81 -18.17
C PHE A 177 -13.11 -6.64 -16.67
N ASP A 178 -14.15 -6.62 -15.82
CA ASP A 178 -14.04 -6.34 -14.38
C ASP A 178 -15.05 -7.16 -13.55
N PHE A 179 -14.82 -7.22 -12.25
CA PHE A 179 -15.70 -7.85 -11.28
C PHE A 179 -16.77 -6.86 -10.78
N VAL A 180 -18.01 -7.10 -11.17
CA VAL A 180 -19.16 -6.29 -10.74
C VAL A 180 -19.80 -6.86 -9.49
N THR A 181 -20.29 -6.00 -8.59
CA THR A 181 -20.96 -6.44 -7.36
C THR A 181 -22.39 -6.85 -7.67
N VAL A 182 -22.72 -8.12 -7.43
CA VAL A 182 -24.05 -8.70 -7.69
C VAL A 182 -24.88 -8.89 -6.42
N ALA A 183 -24.22 -9.03 -5.27
CA ALA A 183 -24.90 -9.17 -3.99
C ALA A 183 -24.02 -8.63 -2.85
N ARG A 184 -24.65 -8.36 -1.71
CA ARG A 184 -23.98 -7.85 -0.52
C ARG A 184 -24.41 -8.62 0.71
N GLY A 185 -23.52 -8.68 1.69
CA GLY A 185 -23.78 -9.28 2.99
C GLY A 185 -22.94 -8.61 4.08
N ARG A 186 -23.03 -9.14 5.29
CA ARG A 186 -22.21 -8.69 6.41
C ARG A 186 -21.76 -9.88 7.23
N LEU A 187 -20.48 -9.92 7.59
CA LEU A 187 -19.94 -10.98 8.43
C LEU A 187 -20.56 -10.93 9.83
N ASN A 188 -21.02 -12.07 10.33
CA ASN A 188 -21.55 -12.23 11.69
C ASN A 188 -20.40 -12.27 12.74
N ALA A 189 -20.74 -12.52 14.00
CA ALA A 189 -19.78 -12.63 15.11
C ALA A 189 -18.70 -13.71 14.88
N SER A 190 -19.05 -14.79 14.17
CA SER A 190 -18.10 -15.85 13.76
C SER A 190 -17.31 -15.52 12.49
N SER A 191 -17.38 -14.28 12.01
CA SER A 191 -16.70 -13.80 10.79
C SER A 191 -17.10 -14.57 9.53
N ARG A 192 -18.39 -14.93 9.43
CA ARG A 192 -18.99 -15.66 8.29
C ARG A 192 -20.27 -15.00 7.81
N VAL A 193 -20.64 -15.23 6.56
CA VAL A 193 -21.96 -14.92 5.99
C VAL A 193 -22.25 -15.86 4.83
N THR A 194 -23.49 -16.28 4.68
CA THR A 194 -23.96 -16.97 3.47
C THR A 194 -24.76 -15.98 2.64
N ILE A 195 -24.36 -15.78 1.39
CA ILE A 195 -25.05 -14.86 0.46
C ILE A 195 -25.76 -15.70 -0.59
N PRO A 196 -27.10 -15.63 -0.70
CA PRO A 196 -27.83 -16.31 -1.78
C PRO A 196 -27.31 -15.88 -3.15
N TYR A 197 -27.07 -16.84 -4.03
CA TYR A 197 -26.61 -16.62 -5.39
C TYR A 197 -26.89 -17.85 -6.27
N ALA A 198 -27.80 -17.67 -7.23
CA ALA A 198 -28.12 -18.66 -8.25
C ALA A 198 -27.83 -18.04 -9.63
N PRO A 199 -26.72 -18.40 -10.29
CA PRO A 199 -26.43 -17.86 -11.60
C PRO A 199 -27.26 -18.56 -12.68
N GLU A 200 -27.65 -17.83 -13.72
CA GLU A 200 -28.32 -18.38 -14.90
C GLU A 200 -27.37 -19.24 -15.75
N GLY A 201 -26.07 -18.96 -15.68
CA GLY A 201 -25.04 -19.67 -16.44
C GLY A 201 -23.75 -19.86 -15.65
N ARG A 202 -22.68 -20.27 -16.34
CA ARG A 202 -21.36 -20.40 -15.73
C ARG A 202 -20.84 -19.01 -15.31
N ALA A 203 -20.61 -18.80 -14.02
CA ALA A 203 -20.13 -17.54 -13.46
C ALA A 203 -18.81 -17.70 -12.72
N HIS A 204 -17.89 -16.74 -12.88
CA HIS A 204 -16.68 -16.62 -12.06
C HIS A 204 -16.96 -15.68 -10.90
N VAL A 205 -17.01 -16.22 -9.68
CA VAL A 205 -17.47 -15.51 -8.48
C VAL A 205 -16.32 -15.32 -7.51
N ARG A 206 -16.17 -14.11 -6.95
CA ARG A 206 -15.27 -13.82 -5.82
C ARG A 206 -16.02 -13.05 -4.74
N ALA A 207 -15.49 -13.04 -3.52
CA ALA A 207 -15.97 -12.15 -2.46
C ALA A 207 -14.90 -11.14 -2.06
N VAL A 208 -15.36 -9.93 -1.71
CA VAL A 208 -14.56 -8.86 -1.14
C VAL A 208 -15.08 -8.56 0.26
N VAL A 209 -14.23 -8.70 1.26
CA VAL A 209 -14.51 -8.29 2.63
C VAL A 209 -13.91 -6.92 2.86
N ARG A 210 -14.74 -5.91 3.11
CA ARG A 210 -14.30 -4.53 3.24
C ARG A 210 -13.48 -4.31 4.51
N GLY A 211 -12.33 -3.68 4.35
CA GLY A 211 -11.45 -3.27 5.44
C GLY A 211 -12.09 -2.24 6.35
N ARG A 212 -11.81 -2.35 7.65
CA ARG A 212 -12.22 -1.43 8.72
C ARG A 212 -11.10 -1.35 9.75
N GLN A 213 -11.05 -0.28 10.54
CA GLN A 213 -10.06 -0.13 11.63
C GLN A 213 -8.61 -0.31 11.14
N GLY A 214 -8.28 0.31 10.00
CA GLY A 214 -6.94 0.24 9.39
C GLY A 214 -6.66 -1.00 8.55
N TRP A 215 -7.55 -1.99 8.51
CA TRP A 215 -7.43 -3.13 7.60
C TRP A 215 -7.68 -2.71 6.15
N SER A 216 -6.95 -3.34 5.24
CA SER A 216 -7.24 -3.30 3.81
C SER A 216 -8.36 -4.26 3.45
N ASP A 217 -8.98 -4.05 2.29
CA ASP A 217 -9.95 -4.99 1.73
C ASP A 217 -9.30 -6.36 1.52
N GLY A 218 -10.02 -7.41 1.88
CA GLY A 218 -9.62 -8.79 1.62
C GLY A 218 -10.38 -9.35 0.43
N PHE A 219 -9.67 -10.05 -0.45
CA PHE A 219 -10.22 -10.66 -1.66
C PHE A 219 -10.11 -12.17 -1.57
N SER A 220 -11.17 -12.89 -1.92
CA SER A 220 -11.07 -14.33 -2.13
C SER A 220 -10.44 -14.63 -3.48
N ARG A 221 -9.93 -15.86 -3.65
CA ARG A 221 -9.79 -16.41 -5.00
C ARG A 221 -11.18 -16.51 -5.64
N ALA A 222 -11.24 -16.38 -6.96
CA ALA A 222 -12.47 -16.63 -7.70
C ALA A 222 -12.72 -18.15 -7.81
N ILE A 223 -13.98 -18.56 -7.73
CA ILE A 223 -14.45 -19.92 -8.01
C ILE A 223 -15.41 -19.89 -9.19
N VAL A 224 -15.57 -21.03 -9.87
CA VAL A 224 -16.62 -21.19 -10.90
C VAL A 224 -17.88 -21.71 -10.23
N VAL A 225 -19.00 -21.02 -10.44
CA VAL A 225 -20.34 -21.45 -10.02
C VAL A 225 -21.15 -21.75 -11.28
N ARG A 226 -21.91 -22.84 -11.24
CA ARG A 226 -22.82 -23.25 -12.33
C ARG A 226 -24.25 -23.30 -11.78
N PRO A 227 -25.29 -23.24 -12.63
CA PRO A 227 -26.65 -23.57 -12.20
C PRO A 227 -26.68 -24.91 -11.44
N GLY A 228 -27.56 -24.99 -10.45
CA GLY A 228 -27.79 -26.22 -9.67
C GLY A 228 -28.56 -27.24 -10.47
#